data_AF-A0AAC9ATF4-F1
#
_entry.id   AF-A0AAC9ATF4-F1
#
_cell.length_a   1.000
_cell.length_b   1.000
_cell.length_c   1.000
_cell.angle_alpha   90.00
_cell.angle_beta   90.00
_cell.angle_gamma   90.00
#
_symmetry.space_group_name_H-M   'P 1'
#
loop_
_entity.id
_entity.type
_entity.pdbx_description
1 polymer ?
#
loop_
_entity_poly.entity_id
_entity_poly.type
_entity_poly.pdbx_seq_one_letter_code
_entity_poly.pdbx_strand_id
1 'polypeptide(L)' 'MQKYIAGLQVGTVNIWEVSGYRIEMSPFGGIKDSGNGYKEGVIEAMKSFTNVKTFSLPWV' A
#
# COMPACT_ATOMS: atom_id res chain seq x y z
N MET A 1 19.25 -8.43 9.69
CA MET A 1 18.00 -8.49 8.91
C MET A 1 17.28 -7.14 8.88
N GLN A 2 17.03 -6.50 10.03
CA GLN A 2 16.38 -5.19 10.12
C GLN A 2 17.02 -4.09 9.25
N LYS A 3 18.35 -4.13 9.08
CA LYS A 3 19.09 -3.20 8.22
C LYS A 3 18.56 -3.15 6.77
N TYR A 4 18.15 -4.28 6.21
CA TYR A 4 17.64 -4.33 4.83
C TYR A 4 16.18 -3.90 4.76
N ILE A 5 15.37 -4.27 5.75
CA ILE A 5 13.97 -3.84 5.85
C ILE A 5 13.87 -2.31 5.97
N ALA A 6 14.73 -1.70 6.79
CA ALA A 6 14.74 -0.26 6.99
C ALA A 6 15.52 0.52 5.91
N GLY A 7 16.51 -0.10 5.27
CA GLY A 7 17.43 0.60 4.37
C GLY A 7 17.05 0.59 2.90
N LEU A 8 16.30 -0.43 2.43
CA LEU A 8 15.95 -0.54 1.02
C LEU A 8 14.81 0.44 0.66
N GLN A 9 15.07 1.27 -0.34
CA GLN A 9 14.11 2.26 -0.85
C GLN A 9 13.19 1.60 -1.91
N VAL A 10 12.31 0.70 -1.46
CA VAL A 10 11.37 -0.08 -2.26
C VAL A 10 10.00 -0.17 -1.58
N GLY A 11 8.97 -0.59 -2.33
CA GLY A 11 7.60 -0.72 -1.80
C GLY A 11 7.37 -1.89 -0.84
N THR A 12 8.11 -3.00 -1.02
CA THR A 12 7.96 -4.23 -0.25
C THR A 12 9.33 -4.90 -0.09
N VAL A 13 9.64 -5.40 1.12
CA VAL A 13 10.85 -6.19 1.40
C VAL A 13 10.41 -7.56 1.93
N ASN A 14 10.67 -8.60 1.12
CA ASN A 14 10.41 -9.98 1.49
C ASN A 14 11.72 -10.63 1.96
N ILE A 15 11.70 -11.28 3.13
CA ILE A 15 12.84 -12.03 3.65
C ILE A 15 12.61 -13.51 3.33
N TRP A 16 13.62 -14.18 2.74
CA TRP A 16 13.55 -15.59 2.33
C TRP A 16 12.46 -15.91 1.29
N GLU A 17 11.92 -14.89 0.65
CA GLU A 17 10.90 -15.03 -0.39
C GLU A 17 11.26 -14.18 -1.60
N VAL A 18 10.65 -14.49 -2.74
CA VAL A 18 10.85 -13.71 -3.97
C VAL A 18 10.22 -12.32 -3.85
N SER A 19 10.71 -11.36 -4.64
CA SER A 19 10.15 -9.99 -4.65
C SER A 19 8.68 -9.91 -5.06
N GLY A 20 8.19 -10.91 -5.80
CA GLY A 20 6.79 -11.03 -6.20
C GLY A 20 5.87 -11.67 -5.16
N TYR A 21 6.40 -12.17 -4.04
CA TYR A 21 5.58 -12.78 -3.00
C TYR A 21 4.69 -11.72 -2.35
N ARG A 22 3.38 -11.91 -2.47
CA ARG A 22 2.33 -11.07 -1.88
C ARG A 22 1.03 -11.86 -1.79
N ILE A 23 0.10 -11.37 -0.98
CA ILE A 23 -1.30 -11.83 -1.00
C ILE A 23 -2.16 -10.80 -1.73
N GLU A 24 -3.23 -11.23 -2.39
CA GLU A 24 -4.06 -10.35 -3.26
C GLU A 24 -4.64 -9.12 -2.55
N MET A 25 -4.87 -9.22 -1.24
CA MET A 25 -5.40 -8.14 -0.41
C MET A 25 -4.34 -7.21 0.20
N SER A 26 -3.05 -7.56 0.12
CA SER A 26 -1.98 -6.76 0.74
C SER A 26 -1.70 -5.49 -0.06
N PRO A 27 -1.31 -4.38 0.61
CA PRO A 27 -0.94 -3.14 -0.07
C PRO A 27 0.23 -3.38 -1.04
N PHE A 28 0.04 -3.03 -2.31
CA PHE A 28 1.04 -3.22 -3.35
C PHE A 28 1.36 -1.90 -4.04
N GLY A 29 2.62 -1.62 -4.35
CA GLY A 29 2.98 -0.43 -5.11
C GLY A 29 4.40 0.03 -4.85
N GLY A 30 5.07 0.50 -5.90
CA GLY A 30 6.46 0.95 -5.86
C GLY A 30 6.63 2.43 -5.52
N ILE A 31 7.88 2.85 -5.48
CA ILE A 31 8.29 4.26 -5.38
C ILE A 31 9.32 4.56 -6.48
N LYS A 32 9.70 5.84 -6.66
CA LYS A 32 10.58 6.31 -7.75
C LYS A 32 9.94 6.03 -9.12
N ASP A 33 10.70 5.61 -10.12
CA ASP A 33 10.20 5.31 -11.46
C ASP A 33 9.25 4.10 -11.50
N SER A 34 9.13 3.35 -10.40
CA SER A 34 8.19 2.25 -10.27
C SER A 34 6.76 2.68 -9.94
N GLY A 35 6.50 3.96 -9.65
CA GLY A 35 5.13 4.43 -9.40
C GLY A 35 5.03 5.82 -8.78
N ASN A 36 3.86 6.43 -8.92
CA ASN A 36 3.52 7.77 -8.39
C ASN A 36 3.13 7.77 -6.89
N GLY A 37 3.28 6.65 -6.19
CA GLY A 37 3.07 6.54 -4.74
C GLY A 37 1.68 6.09 -4.29
N TYR A 38 0.76 5.76 -5.20
CA TYR A 38 -0.50 5.09 -4.82
C TYR A 38 -0.28 3.59 -4.58
N LYS A 39 -1.02 3.05 -3.61
CA LYS A 39 -1.04 1.63 -3.31
C LYS A 39 -2.28 0.97 -3.93
N GLU A 40 -2.07 -0.24 -4.42
CA GLU A 40 -3.03 -1.19 -4.97
C GLU A 40 -3.16 -2.40 -4.01
N GLY A 41 -3.70 -3.51 -4.52
CA GLY A 41 -4.21 -4.62 -3.73
C GLY A 41 -5.70 -4.43 -3.48
N VAL A 42 -6.45 -5.53 -3.29
CA VAL A 42 -7.93 -5.47 -3.28
C VAL A 42 -8.48 -4.39 -2.34
N ILE A 43 -7.93 -4.27 -1.13
CA ILE A 43 -8.39 -3.30 -0.12
C ILE A 43 -8.09 -1.86 -0.54
N GLU A 44 -6.86 -1.55 -0.96
CA GLU A 44 -6.47 -0.18 -1.33
C GLU A 44 -7.09 0.26 -2.66
N ALA A 45 -7.29 -0.66 -3.60
CA ALA A 45 -8.02 -0.41 -4.84
C ALA A 45 -9.50 -0.09 -4.59
N MET A 46 -10.17 -0.82 -3.67
CA MET A 46 -11.55 -0.49 -3.30
C MET A 46 -11.67 0.90 -2.69
N LYS A 47 -10.69 1.31 -1.87
CA LYS A 47 -10.65 2.68 -1.32
C LYS A 47 -10.44 3.71 -2.42
N SER A 48 -9.47 3.49 -3.32
CA SER A 48 -9.14 4.45 -4.39
C SER A 48 -10.25 4.60 -5.44
N PHE A 49 -11.10 3.59 -5.60
CA PHE A 49 -12.26 3.61 -6.49
C PHE A 49 -13.51 4.25 -5.86
N THR A 50 -13.41 4.80 -4.65
CA THR A 50 -14.52 5.45 -3.95
C THR A 50 -14.17 6.88 -3.57
N ASN A 51 -15.20 7.75 -3.53
CA ASN A 51 -15.09 9.07 -2.94
C ASN A 51 -15.75 9.06 -1.57
N VAL A 52 -15.00 9.45 -0.52
CA VAL A 52 -15.55 9.56 0.83
C VAL A 52 -16.43 10.81 0.90
N LYS A 53 -17.72 10.62 1.15
CA LYS A 53 -18.67 11.72 1.40
C LYS A 53 -18.87 11.87 2.89
N THR A 54 -18.48 13.02 3.43
CA THR A 54 -18.71 13.37 4.84
C THR A 54 -20.05 14.09 5.00
N PHE A 55 -20.72 13.83 6.11
CA PHE A 55 -21.88 14.59 6.56
C PHE A 55 -21.79 14.77 8.06
N SER A 56 -22.29 15.90 8.56
CA SER A 56 -22.33 16.18 10.00
C SER A 56 -23.76 16.49 10.40
N LEU A 57 -24.15 16.03 11.58
CA LEU A 57 -25.45 16.29 12.18
C LEU A 57 -25.22 16.99 13.53
N PRO A 58 -26.07 17.95 13.92
CA PRO A 58 -26.01 18.54 15.24
C PRO A 58 -26.13 17.46 16.32
N TRP A 59 -25.24 17.51 17.31
CA TRP A 59 -25.26 16.63 18.47
C TRP A 59 -25.67 17.46 19.70
N VAL A 60 -26.98 17.59 19.89
CA VAL A 60 -27.59 18.26 21.06
C VAL A 60 -27.76 17.31 22.23
#